data_AF-A0A2T7BCL5-F1
#
_entry.id   AF-A0A2T7BCL5-F1
#
_cell.length_a   1.000
_cell.length_b   1.000
_cell.length_c   1.000
_cell.angle_alpha   90.00
_cell.angle_beta   90.00
_cell.angle_gamma   90.00
#
_symmetry.space_group_name_H-M   'P 1'
#
loop_
_entity.id
_entity.type
_entity.pdbx_description
1 polymer ?
#
loop_
_entity_poly.entity_id
_entity_poly.type
_entity_poly.pdbx_seq_one_letter_code
_entity_poly.pdbx_strand_id
1 'polypeptide(L)'
;MKHAFVFLFFATAFCCVRPYTLKVKLFMRKIQFMTMIVLLSSFTMQRTPTPAGIRLIGKHRYTLLDSTGFPLYSINKLVQGEKIARPQTVYYFSVDAQSPLQELTLHNLETAFAANSRFRYALEAQFHSDKALTAYDPYLKMYKVEYLFQQANH
;
A
#
# COMPACT_ATOMS: atom_id res chain seq x y z
N MET A 1 -2.85 78.53 24.84
CA MET A 1 -2.33 79.51 23.85
C MET A 1 -1.51 78.70 22.85
N LYS A 2 -2.02 78.43 21.62
CA LYS A 2 -1.79 79.21 20.38
C LYS A 2 -0.34 79.02 19.88
N HIS A 3 0.06 78.52 18.69
CA HIS A 3 -0.47 78.28 17.32
C HIS A 3 0.48 77.22 16.66
N ALA A 4 0.09 76.30 15.75
CA ALA A 4 -0.11 76.43 14.28
C ALA A 4 1.04 77.23 13.57
N PHE A 5 1.58 76.98 12.38
CA PHE A 5 1.22 76.27 11.14
C PHE A 5 2.44 76.44 10.16
N VAL A 6 2.92 75.41 9.46
CA VAL A 6 2.97 75.25 7.97
C VAL A 6 4.04 75.99 7.14
N PHE A 7 4.68 75.24 6.21
CA PHE A 7 4.79 75.45 4.73
C PHE A 7 5.90 74.51 4.17
N LEU A 8 5.60 73.44 3.42
CA LEU A 8 5.37 73.31 1.96
C LEU A 8 6.57 73.62 1.02
N PHE A 9 7.04 72.57 0.34
CA PHE A 9 7.44 72.43 -1.08
C PHE A 9 8.58 73.29 -1.71
N PHE A 10 9.57 72.61 -2.32
CA PHE A 10 9.93 72.56 -3.77
C PHE A 10 11.35 71.97 -3.95
N ALA A 11 11.49 70.79 -4.59
CA ALA A 11 12.11 70.55 -5.91
C ALA A 11 13.58 71.04 -6.06
N THR A 12 14.59 70.20 -6.31
CA THR A 12 15.05 69.69 -7.63
C THR A 12 16.41 68.99 -7.38
N ALA A 13 16.65 67.74 -7.78
CA ALA A 13 17.12 67.23 -9.08
C ALA A 13 18.62 66.81 -9.09
N PHE A 14 18.83 65.54 -9.44
CA PHE A 14 19.97 64.94 -10.17
C PHE A 14 21.42 65.20 -9.71
N CYS A 15 22.12 64.14 -9.28
CA CYS A 15 23.16 63.52 -10.14
C CYS A 15 23.71 62.18 -9.61
N CYS A 16 23.42 61.11 -10.37
CA CYS A 16 24.36 60.07 -10.82
C CYS A 16 25.19 59.23 -9.82
N VAL A 17 24.78 57.97 -9.58
CA VAL A 17 25.66 56.77 -9.69
C VAL A 17 24.82 55.57 -10.15
N ARG A 18 25.37 54.81 -11.11
CA ARG A 18 24.76 53.73 -11.89
C ARG A 18 24.46 52.43 -11.11
N PRO A 19 23.64 51.53 -11.71
CA PRO A 19 22.94 50.45 -11.05
C PRO A 19 23.61 49.08 -11.24
N TYR A 20 23.73 48.28 -10.18
CA TYR A 20 23.98 46.85 -10.30
C TYR A 20 23.34 46.15 -9.11
N THR A 21 22.10 45.65 -9.25
CA THR A 21 21.54 44.53 -8.46
C THR A 21 20.07 44.30 -8.83
N LEU A 22 19.77 44.03 -10.10
CA LEU A 22 18.43 43.60 -10.55
C LEU A 22 18.41 42.15 -11.07
N LYS A 23 19.37 41.31 -10.65
CA LYS A 23 19.43 39.88 -11.05
C LYS A 23 19.07 38.90 -9.93
N VAL A 24 19.01 39.33 -8.67
CA VAL A 24 18.89 38.38 -7.53
C VAL A 24 17.43 38.11 -7.15
N LYS A 25 16.54 39.10 -7.31
CA LYS A 25 15.13 39.00 -6.87
C LYS A 25 14.27 38.07 -7.72
N LEU A 26 14.67 37.80 -8.96
CA LEU A 26 13.95 36.89 -9.88
C LEU A 26 14.33 35.41 -9.67
N PHE A 27 15.48 35.14 -9.04
CA PHE A 27 15.99 33.78 -8.86
C PHE A 27 15.36 33.05 -7.66
N MET A 28 15.06 33.78 -6.57
CA MET A 28 14.48 33.18 -5.35
C MET A 28 13.01 32.75 -5.51
N ARG A 29 12.26 33.32 -6.46
CA ARG A 29 10.87 32.92 -6.71
C ARG A 29 10.76 31.59 -7.47
N LYS A 30 11.80 31.16 -8.20
CA LYS A 30 11.83 29.85 -8.88
C LYS A 30 12.20 28.71 -7.93
N ILE A 31 13.00 28.98 -6.89
CA ILE A 31 13.44 27.97 -5.92
C ILE A 31 12.27 27.50 -5.03
N GLN A 32 11.39 28.42 -4.60
CA GLN A 32 10.21 28.03 -3.81
C GLN A 32 9.17 27.20 -4.59
N PHE A 33 9.10 27.33 -5.91
CA PHE A 33 8.24 26.48 -6.75
C PHE A 33 8.81 25.08 -6.95
N MET A 34 10.14 24.93 -6.89
CA MET A 34 10.82 23.65 -7.10
C MET A 34 10.67 22.71 -5.90
N THR A 35 10.63 23.25 -4.68
CA THR A 35 10.49 22.45 -3.44
C THR A 35 9.06 21.92 -3.20
N MET A 36 8.03 22.55 -3.77
CA MET A 36 6.64 22.07 -3.67
C MET A 36 6.33 20.90 -4.61
N ILE A 37 7.12 20.71 -5.67
CA ILE A 37 6.94 19.62 -6.63
C ILE A 37 7.58 18.31 -6.11
N VAL A 38 8.63 18.42 -5.28
CA VAL A 38 9.36 17.25 -4.73
C VAL A 38 8.67 16.63 -3.51
N LEU A 39 7.74 17.32 -2.86
CA LEU A 39 6.95 16.76 -1.75
C LEU A 39 5.70 15.99 -2.21
N LEU A 40 5.31 16.08 -3.49
CA LEU A 40 4.24 15.25 -4.07
C LEU A 40 4.75 13.94 -4.69
N SER A 41 6.07 13.75 -4.83
CA SER A 41 6.65 12.55 -5.46
C SER A 41 6.87 11.38 -4.49
N SER A 42 6.58 11.56 -3.20
CA SER A 42 6.57 10.46 -2.24
C SER A 42 5.20 9.79 -2.23
N PHE A 43 5.16 8.59 -2.79
CA PHE A 43 4.21 7.53 -2.44
C PHE A 43 2.80 7.55 -3.06
N THR A 44 2.70 7.48 -4.39
CA THR A 44 1.61 6.69 -5.02
C THR A 44 2.11 5.87 -6.22
N MET A 45 3.09 4.99 -6.00
CA MET A 45 3.39 3.84 -6.87
C MET A 45 2.92 2.60 -6.09
N GLN A 46 2.07 1.69 -6.55
CA GLN A 46 1.49 1.45 -7.86
C GLN A 46 0.03 1.00 -7.70
N ARG A 47 -0.90 1.61 -8.45
CA ARG A 47 -2.14 0.92 -8.83
C ARG A 47 -1.85 0.18 -10.13
N THR A 48 -1.50 -1.11 -10.05
CA THR A 48 -1.73 -2.01 -11.18
C THR A 48 -3.16 -2.51 -11.07
N PRO A 49 -4.09 -2.07 -11.92
CA PRO A 49 -5.35 -2.79 -12.07
C PRO A 49 -4.99 -4.17 -12.60
N THR A 50 -4.95 -5.15 -11.72
CA THR A 50 -4.72 -6.54 -12.10
C THR A 50 -5.88 -6.99 -12.99
N PRO A 51 -5.61 -7.48 -14.21
CA PRO A 51 -6.66 -8.08 -15.03
C PRO A 51 -7.28 -9.23 -14.24
N ALA A 52 -8.61 -9.31 -14.30
CA ALA A 52 -9.50 -10.24 -13.59
C ALA A 52 -8.78 -11.40 -12.88
N GLY A 53 -8.52 -11.24 -11.57
CA GLY A 53 -8.11 -12.32 -10.69
C GLY A 53 -6.66 -12.81 -10.77
N ILE A 54 -5.69 -12.05 -11.28
CA ILE A 54 -4.27 -12.46 -11.24
C ILE A 54 -3.38 -11.38 -10.62
N ARG A 55 -2.63 -11.72 -9.57
CA ARG A 55 -1.63 -10.83 -8.95
C ARG A 55 -0.22 -11.19 -9.44
N LEU A 56 0.52 -10.21 -9.94
CA LEU A 56 1.89 -10.37 -10.44
C LEU A 56 2.87 -9.80 -9.42
N ILE A 57 3.78 -10.62 -8.91
CA ILE A 57 4.85 -10.18 -8.02
C ILE A 57 6.17 -10.73 -8.56
N GLY A 58 7.02 -9.82 -9.05
CA GLY A 58 8.25 -10.17 -9.75
C GLY A 58 7.96 -11.03 -11.00
N LYS A 59 8.48 -12.25 -11.03
CA LYS A 59 8.27 -13.22 -12.13
C LYS A 59 7.14 -14.22 -11.84
N HIS A 60 6.51 -14.15 -10.68
CA HIS A 60 5.49 -15.10 -10.25
C HIS A 60 4.08 -14.60 -10.56
N ARG A 61 3.24 -15.51 -11.07
CA ARG A 61 1.83 -15.27 -11.37
C ARG A 61 1.00 -15.99 -10.31
N TYR A 62 0.27 -15.22 -9.50
CA TYR A 62 -0.61 -15.74 -8.47
C TYR A 62 -2.06 -15.65 -8.95
N THR A 63 -2.75 -16.79 -9.01
CA THR A 63 -4.15 -16.86 -9.40
C THR A 63 -5.02 -16.63 -8.18
N LEU A 64 -5.91 -15.65 -8.23
CA LEU A 64 -6.93 -15.40 -7.21
C LEU A 64 -7.95 -16.53 -7.26
N LEU A 65 -8.15 -17.18 -6.13
CA LEU A 65 -9.12 -18.26 -5.95
C LEU A 65 -10.44 -17.69 -5.44
N ASP A 66 -10.36 -16.89 -4.38
CA ASP A 66 -11.51 -16.30 -3.71
C ASP A 66 -11.08 -14.98 -3.03
N SER A 67 -12.05 -14.11 -2.77
CA SER A 67 -11.90 -12.80 -2.13
C SER A 67 -13.04 -12.47 -1.16
N THR A 68 -13.88 -13.44 -0.80
CA THR A 68 -15.11 -13.25 -0.02
C THR A 68 -14.83 -12.87 1.45
N GLY A 69 -13.65 -13.18 1.99
CA GLY A 69 -13.19 -12.73 3.31
C GLY A 69 -11.88 -11.97 3.23
N PHE A 70 -10.84 -12.65 2.77
CA PHE A 70 -9.54 -12.09 2.44
C PHE A 70 -9.08 -12.66 1.09
N PRO A 71 -8.22 -11.97 0.32
CA PRO A 71 -7.75 -12.48 -0.96
C PRO A 71 -6.93 -13.78 -0.79
N LEU A 72 -7.42 -14.88 -1.34
CA LEU A 72 -6.75 -16.17 -1.41
C LEU A 72 -6.18 -16.42 -2.79
N TYR A 73 -4.92 -16.85 -2.85
CA TYR A 73 -4.17 -17.07 -4.06
C TYR A 73 -3.58 -18.48 -4.14
N SER A 74 -3.35 -18.96 -5.36
CA SER A 74 -2.58 -20.17 -5.62
C SER A 74 -1.50 -19.94 -6.67
N ILE A 75 -0.43 -20.72 -6.56
CA ILE A 75 0.63 -20.82 -7.55
C ILE A 75 1.11 -22.27 -7.64
N ASN A 76 1.34 -22.75 -8.85
CA ASN A 76 1.97 -24.05 -9.07
C ASN A 76 3.49 -23.85 -9.10
N LYS A 77 4.19 -24.44 -8.14
CA LYS A 77 5.65 -24.40 -8.05
C LYS A 77 6.21 -25.79 -8.32
N LEU A 78 7.36 -25.85 -9.00
CA LEU A 78 8.12 -27.08 -9.12
C LEU A 78 8.93 -27.24 -7.84
N VAL A 79 8.60 -28.26 -7.04
CA VAL A 79 9.34 -28.59 -5.83
C VAL A 79 10.31 -29.71 -6.16
N GLN A 80 11.59 -29.51 -5.81
CA GLN A 80 12.64 -30.47 -6.09
C GLN A 80 12.49 -31.65 -5.13
N GLY A 81 12.05 -32.79 -5.66
CA GLY A 81 12.11 -34.06 -4.94
C GLY A 81 13.49 -34.70 -5.04
N GLU A 82 13.68 -35.84 -4.38
CA GLU A 82 14.95 -36.59 -4.34
C GLU A 82 15.50 -36.98 -5.71
N LYS A 83 14.64 -37.06 -6.74
CA LYS A 83 15.05 -37.53 -8.08
C LYS A 83 14.38 -36.82 -9.25
N ILE A 84 13.16 -36.31 -9.07
CA ILE A 84 12.39 -35.62 -10.12
C ILE A 84 11.64 -34.46 -9.46
N ALA A 85 11.65 -33.28 -10.10
CA ALA A 85 10.84 -32.15 -9.67
C ALA A 85 9.35 -32.44 -9.92
N ARG A 86 8.51 -32.26 -8.90
CA ARG A 86 7.05 -32.44 -9.02
C ARG A 86 6.35 -31.10 -8.93
N PRO A 87 5.31 -30.85 -9.74
CA PRO A 87 4.47 -29.69 -9.56
C PRO A 87 3.67 -29.83 -8.26
N GLN A 88 3.75 -28.81 -7.42
CA GLN A 88 2.97 -28.69 -6.19
C GLN A 88 2.25 -27.35 -6.19
N THR A 89 0.94 -27.39 -5.91
CA THR A 89 0.14 -26.19 -5.70
C THR A 89 0.42 -25.66 -4.29
N VAL A 90 0.87 -24.42 -4.21
CA VAL A 90 1.11 -23.70 -2.96
C VAL A 90 0.11 -22.56 -2.87
N TYR A 91 -0.46 -22.40 -1.69
CA TYR A 91 -1.51 -21.42 -1.41
C TYR A 91 -0.92 -20.25 -0.63
N TYR A 92 -1.39 -19.05 -0.98
CA TYR A 92 -0.98 -17.79 -0.38
C TYR A 92 -2.21 -16.99 -0.03
N PHE A 93 -2.13 -16.17 1.00
CA PHE A 93 -3.16 -15.22 1.35
C PHE A 93 -2.56 -13.82 1.51
N SER A 94 -3.43 -12.83 1.58
CA SER A 94 -3.08 -11.45 1.90
C SER A 94 -4.14 -10.89 2.83
N VAL A 95 -3.77 -10.07 3.81
CA VAL A 95 -4.75 -9.43 4.71
C VAL A 95 -5.66 -8.49 3.90
N ASP A 96 -5.05 -7.69 3.03
CA ASP A 96 -5.73 -6.78 2.11
C ASP A 96 -5.12 -6.86 0.71
N ALA A 97 -5.75 -6.24 -0.29
CA ALA A 97 -5.22 -6.20 -1.65
C ALA A 97 -3.82 -5.54 -1.76
N GLN A 98 -3.44 -4.68 -0.81
CA GLN A 98 -2.15 -3.98 -0.78
C GLN A 98 -1.11 -4.67 0.10
N SER A 99 -1.56 -5.51 1.03
CA SER A 99 -0.70 -6.20 1.98
C SER A 99 0.21 -7.22 1.27
N PRO A 100 1.37 -7.56 1.85
CA PRO A 100 2.27 -8.56 1.29
C PRO A 100 1.62 -9.95 1.29
N LEU A 101 1.95 -10.76 0.28
CA LEU A 101 1.52 -12.15 0.21
C LEU A 101 2.26 -12.98 1.25
N GLN A 102 1.50 -13.81 1.98
CA GLN A 102 2.00 -14.74 2.97
C GLN A 102 1.55 -16.16 2.61
N GLU A 103 2.34 -17.16 2.97
CA GLU A 103 1.96 -18.57 2.75
C GLU A 103 0.78 -18.95 3.63
N LEU A 104 -0.15 -19.76 3.10
CA LEU A 104 -1.33 -20.23 3.83
C LEU A 104 -0.93 -21.31 4.84
N THR A 105 -0.43 -20.87 5.99
CA THR A 105 -0.11 -21.72 7.14
C THR A 105 -0.86 -21.22 8.37
N LEU A 106 -1.10 -22.10 9.35
CA LEU A 106 -1.79 -21.74 10.58
C LEU A 106 -1.06 -20.59 11.30
N HIS A 107 0.26 -20.72 11.43
CA HIS A 107 1.10 -19.72 12.08
C HIS A 107 0.99 -18.33 11.43
N ASN A 108 1.01 -18.25 10.10
CA ASN A 108 0.88 -16.97 9.39
C ASN A 108 -0.52 -16.38 9.56
N LEU A 109 -1.57 -17.20 9.53
CA LEU A 109 -2.95 -16.75 9.75
C LEU A 109 -3.14 -16.22 11.18
N GLU A 110 -2.67 -16.93 12.18
CA GLU A 110 -2.75 -16.52 13.59
C GLU A 110 -2.00 -15.20 13.83
N THR A 111 -0.83 -15.05 13.22
CA THR A 111 -0.01 -13.84 13.35
C THR A 111 -0.64 -12.66 12.59
N ALA A 112 -1.11 -12.88 11.37
CA ALA A 112 -1.71 -11.85 10.53
C ALA A 112 -3.04 -11.34 11.11
N PHE A 113 -3.82 -12.21 11.75
CA PHE A 113 -5.11 -11.90 12.35
C PHE A 113 -5.06 -11.91 13.89
N ALA A 114 -3.91 -11.61 14.49
CA ALA A 114 -3.74 -11.62 15.95
C ALA A 114 -4.72 -10.70 16.70
N ALA A 115 -5.18 -9.63 16.05
CA ALA A 115 -6.19 -8.71 16.61
C ALA A 115 -7.59 -9.34 16.73
N ASN A 116 -7.89 -10.39 15.95
CA ASN A 116 -9.17 -11.08 15.97
C ASN A 116 -9.07 -12.39 16.78
N SER A 117 -9.31 -12.29 18.09
CA SER A 117 -9.26 -13.45 19.00
C SER A 117 -10.30 -14.52 18.67
N ARG A 118 -11.48 -14.13 18.18
CA ARG A 118 -12.55 -15.08 17.82
C ARG A 118 -12.15 -15.95 16.64
N PHE A 119 -11.55 -15.35 15.62
CA PHE A 119 -11.03 -16.08 14.48
C PHE A 119 -9.88 -17.01 14.89
N ARG A 120 -8.96 -16.52 15.73
CA ARG A 120 -7.83 -17.32 16.20
C ARG A 120 -8.27 -18.58 16.95
N TYR A 121 -9.21 -18.45 17.89
CA TYR A 121 -9.75 -19.63 18.59
C TYR A 121 -10.54 -20.57 17.66
N ALA A 122 -11.25 -20.03 16.67
CA ALA A 122 -11.92 -20.87 15.68
C ALA A 122 -10.93 -21.65 14.80
N LEU A 123 -9.79 -21.05 14.44
CA LEU A 123 -8.72 -21.73 13.71
C LEU A 123 -8.14 -22.88 14.53
N GLU A 124 -7.73 -22.60 15.78
CA GLU A 124 -7.15 -23.59 16.69
C GLU A 124 -8.10 -24.78 16.95
N ALA A 125 -9.41 -24.52 17.02
CA ALA A 125 -10.42 -25.54 17.26
C ALA A 125 -10.73 -26.42 16.02
N GLN A 126 -10.70 -25.85 14.81
CA GLN A 126 -11.16 -26.52 13.59
C GLN A 126 -10.02 -27.10 12.74
N PHE A 127 -8.81 -26.55 12.84
CA PHE A 127 -7.68 -26.96 12.02
C PHE A 127 -6.53 -27.48 12.87
N HIS A 128 -6.08 -28.71 12.57
CA HIS A 128 -4.95 -29.35 13.24
C HIS A 128 -3.70 -29.45 12.36
N SER A 129 -3.79 -29.04 11.09
CA SER A 129 -2.64 -29.06 10.16
C SER A 129 -2.83 -28.03 9.05
N ASP A 130 -1.73 -27.53 8.51
CA ASP A 130 -1.75 -26.57 7.38
C ASP A 130 -2.44 -27.14 6.14
N LYS A 131 -2.35 -28.47 5.92
CA LYS A 131 -3.03 -29.13 4.80
C LYS A 131 -4.55 -29.03 4.89
N ALA A 132 -5.11 -28.94 6.09
CA ALA A 132 -6.56 -28.81 6.28
C ALA A 132 -7.08 -27.42 5.88
N LEU A 133 -6.22 -26.39 5.84
CA LEU A 133 -6.62 -25.02 5.46
C LEU A 133 -7.09 -24.91 4.01
N THR A 134 -6.62 -25.79 3.14
CA THR A 134 -7.01 -25.82 1.72
C THR A 134 -8.30 -26.60 1.47
N ALA A 135 -9.02 -26.99 2.53
CA ALA A 135 -10.29 -27.70 2.41
C ALA A 135 -11.38 -26.78 1.82
N TYR A 136 -11.89 -27.17 0.67
CA TYR A 136 -12.99 -26.49 -0.01
C TYR A 136 -14.33 -27.14 0.33
N ASP A 137 -15.33 -26.32 0.62
CA ASP A 137 -16.71 -26.78 0.82
C ASP A 137 -17.50 -26.65 -0.50
N PRO A 138 -17.93 -27.76 -1.12
CA PRO A 138 -18.66 -27.71 -2.40
C PRO A 138 -20.10 -27.20 -2.27
N TYR A 139 -20.71 -27.26 -1.08
CA TYR A 139 -22.08 -26.80 -0.85
C TYR A 139 -22.13 -25.28 -0.68
N LEU A 140 -21.20 -24.74 0.11
CA LEU A 140 -21.06 -23.30 0.32
C LEU A 140 -20.24 -22.61 -0.79
N LYS A 141 -19.57 -23.39 -1.65
CA LYS A 141 -18.69 -22.94 -2.72
C LYS A 141 -17.56 -22.01 -2.26
N MET A 142 -17.05 -22.24 -1.05
CA MET A 142 -16.01 -21.42 -0.43
C MET A 142 -15.02 -22.28 0.35
N TYR A 143 -13.85 -21.72 0.66
CA TYR A 143 -12.90 -22.40 1.52
C TYR A 143 -13.34 -22.36 2.98
N LYS A 144 -13.10 -23.46 3.71
CA LYS A 144 -13.48 -23.54 5.13
C LYS A 144 -12.84 -22.44 5.97
N VAL A 145 -11.61 -22.05 5.65
CA VAL A 145 -10.89 -20.98 6.37
C VAL A 145 -11.58 -19.61 6.19
N GLU A 146 -12.07 -19.32 4.98
CA GLU A 146 -12.79 -18.08 4.70
C GLU A 146 -14.17 -18.06 5.35
N TYR A 147 -14.87 -19.21 5.35
CA TYR A 147 -16.12 -19.37 6.09
C TYR A 147 -15.95 -19.05 7.58
N LEU A 148 -14.94 -19.65 8.24
CA LEU A 148 -14.67 -19.38 9.66
C LEU A 148 -14.30 -17.91 9.91
N PHE A 149 -13.58 -17.29 8.98
CA PHE A 149 -13.26 -15.87 9.07
C PHE A 149 -14.53 -15.01 9.05
N GLN A 150 -15.47 -15.32 8.16
CA GLN A 150 -16.76 -14.62 8.10
C GLN A 150 -17.58 -14.82 9.38
N GLN A 151 -17.63 -16.05 9.91
CA GLN A 151 -18.32 -16.33 11.17
C GLN A 151 -17.73 -15.60 12.37
N ALA A 152 -16.42 -15.35 12.37
CA ALA A 152 -15.74 -14.64 13.44
C ALA A 152 -15.96 -13.12 13.38
N ASN A 153 -16.23 -12.56 12.19
CA ASN A 153 -16.44 -11.13 11.96
C ASN A 153 -17.91 -10.69 12.00
N HIS A 154 -18.82 -11.63 12.22
CA HIS A 154 -20.26 -11.40 12.33
C HIS A 154 -20.73 -11.45 13.79
#